data_AF-A0A7S3HHC7-F1
#
_entry.id   AF-A0A7S3HHC7-F1
#
_cell.length_a   1.000
_cell.length_b   1.000
_cell.length_c   1.000
_cell.angle_alpha   90.00
_cell.angle_beta   90.00
_cell.angle_gamma   90.00
#
_symmetry.space_group_name_H-M   'P 1'
#
loop_
_entity.id
_entity.type
_entity.pdbx_description
1 polymer ?
#
loop_
_entity_poly.entity_id
_entity_poly.type
_entity_poly.pdbx_seq_one_letter_code
_entity_poly.pdbx_strand_id
1 'polypeptide(L)'
;NRPLSQVDVLVQIVITLCCAYTTFFVAENTFGISGVLACVGAGAVICWLGPPIILNHETMHHVWGMIEWSLNTMLFMHAGLIIGNRVFDAVIPIDWFYLFAFYVIMMAVRSFVLLVLYPFISRYGHKCTVNEAIFMSWGGLRGSLAMTLALIVYKDGPADMAK
;
A
#
# COMPACT_ATOMS: atom_id res chain seq x y z
N ASN A 1 6.96 -20.45 34.35
CA ASN A 1 7.48 -19.14 33.91
C ASN A 1 8.86 -19.35 33.31
N ARG A 2 8.96 -19.62 32.00
CA ARG A 2 10.25 -19.53 31.30
C ARG A 2 10.59 -18.04 31.17
N PRO A 3 11.82 -17.59 31.45
CA PRO A 3 12.21 -16.21 31.16
C PRO A 3 12.09 -15.99 29.65
N LEU A 4 11.50 -14.86 29.26
CA LEU A 4 11.31 -14.47 27.87
C LEU A 4 12.70 -14.38 27.21
N SER A 5 12.98 -15.28 26.27
CA SER A 5 14.25 -15.29 25.56
C SER A 5 14.17 -14.33 24.37
N GLN A 6 15.28 -13.67 24.05
CA GLN A 6 15.44 -12.89 22.81
C GLN A 6 15.10 -13.73 21.56
N VAL A 7 15.31 -15.04 21.65
CA VAL A 7 14.97 -16.01 20.59
C VAL A 7 13.46 -16.07 20.35
N ASP A 8 12.63 -15.94 21.39
CA ASP A 8 11.16 -16.04 21.27
C ASP A 8 10.61 -14.84 20.49
N VAL A 9 11.20 -13.66 20.68
CA VAL A 9 10.85 -12.42 19.94
C VAL A 9 11.22 -12.54 18.45
N LEU A 10 12.42 -13.07 18.15
CA LEU A 10 12.84 -13.29 16.76
C LEU A 10 11.95 -14.31 16.04
N VAL A 11 11.63 -15.42 16.71
CA VAL A 11 10.73 -16.45 16.17
C VAL A 11 9.35 -15.84 15.88
N GLN A 12 8.83 -15.00 16.76
CA GLN A 12 7.56 -14.30 16.55
C GLN A 12 7.59 -13.43 15.28
N ILE A 13 8.67 -12.65 15.07
CA ILE A 13 8.80 -11.81 13.87
C ILE A 13 8.85 -12.67 12.60
N VAL A 14 9.65 -13.74 12.61
CA VAL A 14 9.75 -14.66 11.45
C VAL A 14 8.39 -15.29 11.14
N ILE A 15 7.63 -15.70 12.16
CA ILE A 15 6.26 -16.24 11.97
C ILE A 15 5.35 -15.19 11.33
N THR A 16 5.43 -13.91 11.73
CA THR A 16 4.62 -12.86 11.09
C THR A 16 4.97 -12.66 9.61
N LEU A 17 6.26 -12.75 9.25
CA LEU A 17 6.71 -12.68 7.85
C LEU A 17 6.25 -13.90 7.04
N CYS A 18 6.40 -15.10 7.59
CA CYS A 18 5.89 -16.33 6.98
C CYS A 18 4.37 -16.27 6.80
N CYS A 19 3.63 -15.75 7.78
CA CYS A 19 2.18 -15.56 7.69
C CYS A 19 1.80 -14.60 6.56
N ALA A 20 2.48 -13.47 6.44
CA ALA A 20 2.26 -12.51 5.37
C ALA A 20 2.49 -13.14 3.99
N TYR A 21 3.62 -13.83 3.79
CA TYR A 21 3.93 -14.47 2.52
C TYR A 21 2.98 -15.62 2.18
N THR A 22 2.63 -16.46 3.17
CA THR A 22 1.71 -17.58 2.96
C THR A 22 0.31 -17.08 2.60
N THR A 23 -0.15 -16.03 3.28
CA THR A 23 -1.45 -15.40 2.98
C THR A 23 -1.47 -14.86 1.57
N PHE A 24 -0.41 -14.16 1.14
CA PHE A 24 -0.27 -13.67 -0.23
C PHE A 24 -0.36 -14.81 -1.23
N PHE A 25 0.46 -15.85 -1.04
CA PHE A 25 0.57 -16.97 -1.97
C PHE A 25 -0.75 -17.74 -2.09
N VAL A 26 -1.39 -18.06 -0.96
CA VAL A 26 -2.66 -18.79 -0.96
C VAL A 26 -3.78 -17.97 -1.60
N ALA A 27 -3.87 -16.67 -1.30
CA ALA A 27 -4.91 -15.81 -1.86
C ALA A 27 -4.79 -15.68 -3.39
N GLU A 28 -3.58 -15.47 -3.89
CA GLU A 28 -3.36 -15.21 -5.31
C GLU A 28 -3.35 -16.52 -6.13
N ASN A 29 -2.62 -17.54 -5.69
CA ASN A 29 -2.44 -18.77 -6.46
C ASN A 29 -3.63 -19.75 -6.34
N THR A 30 -4.26 -19.83 -5.17
CA THR A 30 -5.32 -20.83 -4.92
C THR A 30 -6.71 -20.26 -5.15
N PHE A 31 -6.96 -19.03 -4.72
CA PHE A 31 -8.29 -18.41 -4.79
C PHE A 31 -8.46 -17.40 -5.93
N GLY A 32 -7.38 -16.95 -6.56
CA GLY A 32 -7.44 -15.94 -7.62
C GLY A 32 -7.95 -14.57 -7.13
N ILE A 33 -7.83 -14.29 -5.83
CA ILE A 33 -8.22 -13.01 -5.21
C ILE A 33 -6.95 -12.18 -4.99
N SER A 34 -7.08 -10.85 -4.87
CA SER A 34 -5.94 -9.96 -4.60
C SER A 34 -5.14 -10.38 -3.36
N GLY A 35 -3.92 -10.86 -3.58
CA GLY A 35 -3.03 -11.28 -2.49
C GLY A 35 -2.66 -10.14 -1.56
N VAL A 36 -2.47 -8.93 -2.11
CA VAL A 36 -2.13 -7.72 -1.33
C VAL A 36 -3.23 -7.37 -0.33
N LEU A 37 -4.51 -7.37 -0.76
CA LEU A 37 -5.63 -7.09 0.13
C LEU A 37 -5.80 -8.19 1.20
N ALA A 38 -5.55 -9.45 0.84
CA ALA A 38 -5.56 -10.55 1.80
C ALA A 38 -4.50 -10.37 2.90
N CYS A 39 -3.28 -9.94 2.55
CA CYS A 39 -2.23 -9.61 3.52
C CYS A 39 -2.62 -8.45 4.44
N VAL A 40 -3.25 -7.41 3.91
CA VAL A 40 -3.77 -6.30 4.73
C VAL A 40 -4.84 -6.79 5.70
N GLY A 41 -5.73 -7.68 5.25
CA GLY A 41 -6.73 -8.33 6.10
C GLY A 41 -6.09 -9.15 7.22
N ALA A 42 -5.09 -9.99 6.90
CA ALA A 42 -4.35 -10.77 7.90
C ALA A 42 -3.61 -9.86 8.89
N GLY A 43 -2.99 -8.78 8.42
CA GLY A 43 -2.36 -7.77 9.27
C GLY A 43 -3.36 -7.09 10.22
N ALA A 44 -4.56 -6.75 9.73
CA ALA A 44 -5.62 -6.18 10.56
C ALA A 44 -6.11 -7.16 11.63
N VAL A 45 -6.25 -8.44 11.29
CA VAL A 45 -6.58 -9.50 12.26
C VAL A 45 -5.48 -9.65 13.32
N ILE A 46 -4.21 -9.63 12.91
CA ILE A 46 -3.06 -9.64 13.84
C ILE A 46 -3.05 -8.40 14.72
N CYS A 47 -3.41 -7.22 14.20
CA CYS A 47 -3.49 -6.00 15.01
C CYS A 47 -4.63 -6.08 16.04
N TRP A 48 -5.75 -6.72 15.69
CA TRP A 48 -6.89 -6.88 16.59
C TRP A 48 -6.66 -7.95 17.67
N LEU A 49 -6.09 -9.10 17.31
CA LEU A 49 -5.86 -10.24 18.22
C LEU A 49 -4.47 -10.27 18.85
N GLY A 50 -3.52 -9.49 18.34
CA GLY A 50 -2.10 -9.52 18.68
C GLY A 50 -1.68 -8.89 20.02
N PRO A 51 -2.35 -7.87 20.58
CA PRO A 51 -1.91 -7.25 21.84
C PRO A 51 -1.63 -8.22 23.00
N PRO A 52 -2.41 -9.30 23.23
CA PRO A 52 -2.09 -10.29 24.27
C PRO A 52 -1.01 -11.33 23.87
N ILE A 53 -0.64 -11.42 22.59
CA ILE A 53 0.26 -12.45 22.03
C ILE A 53 1.67 -11.88 21.77
N ILE A 54 1.78 -10.57 21.54
CA ILE A 54 3.04 -9.90 21.18
C ILE A 54 3.89 -9.65 22.43
N LEU A 55 5.06 -10.30 22.48
CA LEU A 55 6.01 -10.17 23.60
C LEU A 55 6.62 -8.77 23.69
N ASN A 56 7.07 -8.23 22.55
CA ASN A 56 7.73 -6.92 22.47
C ASN A 56 7.29 -6.19 21.19
N HIS A 57 6.41 -5.21 21.36
CA HIS A 57 5.84 -4.43 20.26
C HIS A 57 6.89 -3.54 19.59
N GLU A 58 7.77 -2.92 20.38
CA GLU A 58 8.78 -1.98 19.89
C GLU A 58 9.77 -2.67 18.94
N THR A 59 10.33 -3.82 19.34
CA THR A 59 11.23 -4.60 18.47
C THR A 59 10.54 -5.02 17.18
N MET A 60 9.29 -5.49 17.25
CA MET A 60 8.54 -5.90 16.05
C MET A 60 8.31 -4.72 15.10
N HIS A 61 7.93 -3.55 15.61
CA HIS A 61 7.77 -2.33 14.83
C HIS A 61 9.10 -1.87 14.21
N HIS A 62 10.22 -1.95 14.92
CA HIS A 62 11.52 -1.62 14.35
C HIS A 62 11.92 -2.57 13.23
N VAL A 63 11.76 -3.88 13.40
CA VAL A 63 12.14 -4.83 12.34
C VAL A 63 11.25 -4.67 11.11
N TRP A 64 9.92 -4.58 11.29
CA TRP A 64 9.00 -4.34 10.17
C TRP A 64 9.26 -2.98 9.50
N GLY A 65 9.53 -1.93 10.27
CA GLY A 65 9.86 -0.61 9.75
C GLY A 65 11.17 -0.60 8.93
N MET A 66 12.18 -1.35 9.35
CA MET A 66 13.43 -1.51 8.60
C MET A 66 13.20 -2.24 7.26
N ILE A 67 12.36 -3.29 7.26
CA ILE A 67 11.99 -4.01 6.05
C ILE A 67 11.19 -3.11 5.11
N GLU A 68 10.19 -2.41 5.62
CA GLU A 68 9.37 -1.46 4.86
C GLU A 68 10.25 -0.37 4.22
N TRP A 69 11.15 0.23 4.99
CA TRP A 69 12.05 1.26 4.50
C TRP A 69 12.98 0.74 3.40
N SER A 70 13.54 -0.47 3.59
CA SER A 70 14.41 -1.10 2.59
C SER A 70 13.66 -1.39 1.29
N LEU A 71 12.48 -2.01 1.38
CA LEU A 71 11.66 -2.35 0.22
C LEU A 71 11.13 -1.11 -0.51
N ASN A 72 10.68 -0.08 0.23
CA ASN A 72 10.25 1.18 -0.37
C ASN A 72 11.40 1.85 -1.14
N THR A 73 12.61 1.86 -0.57
CA THR A 73 13.80 2.41 -1.24
C THR A 73 14.11 1.65 -2.53
N MET A 74 14.09 0.32 -2.50
CA MET A 74 14.27 -0.51 -3.69
C MET A 74 13.20 -0.22 -4.76
N LEU A 75 11.93 -0.12 -4.37
CA LEU A 75 10.82 0.16 -5.27
C LEU A 75 10.96 1.52 -5.97
N PHE A 76 11.26 2.57 -5.20
CA PHE A 76 11.45 3.90 -5.77
C PHE A 76 12.68 3.98 -6.68
N MET A 77 13.77 3.32 -6.31
CA MET A 77 14.95 3.23 -7.17
C MET A 77 14.62 2.51 -8.49
N HIS A 78 13.88 1.40 -8.43
CA HIS A 78 13.50 0.63 -9.63
C HIS A 78 12.53 1.42 -10.52
N ALA A 79 11.52 2.05 -9.92
CA ALA A 79 10.58 2.90 -10.64
C ALA A 79 11.29 4.09 -11.31
N GLY A 80 12.22 4.73 -10.59
CA GLY A 80 13.03 5.82 -11.13
C GLY A 80 13.89 5.40 -12.33
N LEU A 81 14.51 4.21 -12.27
CA LEU A 81 15.28 3.66 -13.40
C LEU A 81 14.40 3.41 -14.64
N ILE A 82 13.22 2.81 -14.46
CA ILE A 82 12.30 2.50 -15.55
C ILE A 82 11.77 3.79 -16.19
N ILE A 83 11.33 4.75 -15.37
CA ILE A 83 10.81 6.03 -15.85
C ILE A 83 11.93 6.83 -16.53
N GLY A 84 13.13 6.88 -15.93
CA GLY A 84 14.28 7.58 -16.46
C GLY A 84 14.65 7.13 -17.86
N ASN A 85 14.74 5.82 -18.11
CA ASN A 85 15.08 5.30 -19.43
C ASN A 85 14.04 5.58 -20.53
N ARG A 86 12.80 5.98 -20.19
CA ARG A 86 11.71 6.16 -21.16
C ARG A 86 11.31 7.61 -21.37
N VAL A 87 11.29 8.40 -20.30
CA VAL A 87 10.83 9.79 -20.34
C VAL A 87 11.75 10.68 -21.17
N PHE A 88 13.05 10.37 -21.26
CA PHE A 88 13.99 11.20 -22.03
C PHE A 88 13.81 11.09 -23.55
N ASP A 89 13.26 9.99 -24.06
CA ASP A 89 13.18 9.74 -25.52
C ASP A 89 11.78 9.99 -26.12
N ALA A 90 10.72 9.97 -25.30
CA ALA A 90 9.33 9.84 -25.80
C ALA A 90 8.35 10.95 -25.40
N VAL A 91 8.76 11.97 -24.62
CA VAL A 91 7.81 12.98 -24.12
C VAL A 91 7.45 14.03 -25.18
N ILE A 92 6.17 14.10 -25.51
CA ILE A 92 5.57 15.11 -26.37
C ILE A 92 4.95 16.19 -25.46
N PRO A 93 4.93 17.48 -25.86
CA PRO A 93 4.30 18.55 -25.07
C PRO A 93 2.81 18.31 -24.73
N ILE A 94 2.11 17.44 -25.48
CA ILE A 94 0.73 17.06 -25.17
C ILE A 94 0.62 16.14 -23.94
N ASP A 95 1.66 15.37 -23.62
CA ASP A 95 1.67 14.46 -22.46
C ASP A 95 1.63 15.22 -21.15
N TRP A 96 2.20 16.43 -21.12
CA TRP A 96 2.08 17.35 -19.99
C TRP A 96 0.63 17.77 -19.75
N PHE A 97 -0.14 17.97 -20.82
CA PHE A 97 -1.57 18.27 -20.70
C PHE A 97 -2.34 17.06 -20.17
N TYR A 98 -2.08 15.85 -20.69
CA TYR A 98 -2.70 14.63 -20.20
C TYR A 98 -2.36 14.36 -18.73
N LEU A 99 -1.11 14.57 -18.31
CA LEU A 99 -0.68 14.44 -16.91
C LEU A 99 -1.46 15.39 -15.99
N PHE A 100 -1.58 16.67 -16.38
CA PHE A 100 -2.32 17.66 -15.62
C PHE A 100 -3.82 17.34 -15.56
N ALA A 101 -4.42 16.98 -16.70
CA ALA A 101 -5.83 16.57 -16.76
C ALA A 101 -6.09 15.35 -15.89
N PHE A 102 -5.24 14.33 -15.95
CA PHE A 102 -5.35 13.12 -15.14
C PHE A 102 -5.24 13.43 -13.64
N TYR A 103 -4.32 14.31 -13.25
CA TYR A 103 -4.18 14.79 -11.89
C TYR A 103 -5.48 15.42 -11.37
N VAL A 104 -6.08 16.33 -12.15
CA VAL A 104 -7.33 17.01 -11.78
C VAL A 104 -8.50 16.04 -11.71
N ILE A 105 -8.64 15.14 -12.68
CA ILE A 105 -9.70 14.12 -12.71
C ILE A 105 -9.59 13.21 -11.49
N MET A 106 -8.40 12.70 -11.16
CA MET A 106 -8.18 11.85 -9.99
C MET A 106 -8.56 12.56 -8.68
N MET A 107 -8.25 13.86 -8.57
CA MET A 107 -8.60 14.67 -7.40
C MET A 107 -10.12 14.90 -7.29
N ALA A 108 -10.78 15.12 -8.43
CA ALA A 108 -12.23 15.29 -8.50
C ALA A 108 -12.96 13.98 -8.14
N VAL A 109 -12.55 12.85 -8.73
CA VAL A 109 -13.12 11.52 -8.43
C VAL A 109 -12.97 11.19 -6.94
N ARG A 110 -11.80 11.46 -6.34
CA ARG A 110 -11.59 11.23 -4.91
C ARG A 110 -12.51 12.07 -4.04
N SER A 111 -12.62 13.36 -4.35
CA SER A 111 -13.52 14.26 -3.63
C SER A 111 -14.98 13.81 -3.76
N PHE A 112 -15.38 13.37 -4.95
CA PHE A 112 -16.72 12.84 -5.21
C PHE A 112 -17.00 11.57 -4.40
N VAL A 113 -16.09 10.58 -4.42
CA VAL A 113 -16.23 9.33 -3.64
C VAL A 113 -16.36 9.63 -2.14
N LEU A 114 -15.56 10.56 -1.62
CA LEU A 114 -15.64 10.96 -0.21
C LEU A 114 -16.95 11.68 0.12
N LEU A 115 -17.45 12.54 -0.76
CA LEU A 115 -18.76 13.21 -0.57
C LEU A 115 -19.92 12.21 -0.57
N VAL A 116 -19.87 11.20 -1.45
CA VAL A 116 -20.88 10.13 -1.51
C VAL A 116 -20.81 9.22 -0.27
N LEU A 117 -19.60 8.95 0.24
CA LEU A 117 -19.40 8.09 1.41
C LEU A 117 -19.59 8.84 2.73
N TYR A 118 -19.47 10.17 2.74
CA TYR A 118 -19.68 11.04 3.90
C TYR A 118 -21.00 10.79 4.66
N PRO A 119 -22.18 10.69 4.02
CA PRO A 119 -23.43 10.39 4.73
C PRO A 119 -23.44 9.00 5.40
N PHE A 120 -22.71 8.02 4.86
CA PHE A 120 -22.59 6.68 5.47
C PHE A 120 -21.66 6.71 6.68
N ILE A 121 -20.52 7.38 6.57
CA ILE A 121 -19.53 7.52 7.65
C ILE A 121 -20.10 8.33 8.81
N SER A 122 -20.82 9.43 8.52
CA SER A 122 -21.47 10.24 9.55
C SER A 122 -22.59 9.51 10.31
N ARG A 123 -23.08 8.37 9.80
CA ARG A 123 -24.13 7.57 10.43
C ARG A 123 -23.58 6.42 11.27
N TYR A 124 -22.38 5.92 10.94
CA TYR A 124 -21.68 4.85 11.65
C TYR A 124 -20.32 5.36 12.18
N GLY A 125 -20.32 6.22 13.21
CA GLY A 125 -19.09 6.59 13.92
C GLY A 125 -18.95 8.06 14.32
N HIS A 126 -17.72 8.44 14.67
CA HIS A 126 -17.32 9.80 15.08
C HIS A 126 -17.83 10.83 14.06
N LYS A 127 -18.39 11.95 14.54
CA LYS A 127 -18.94 13.02 13.68
C LYS A 127 -17.80 13.67 12.90
N CYS A 128 -17.47 13.10 11.75
CA CYS A 128 -16.45 13.63 10.88
C CYS A 128 -16.97 14.96 10.33
N THR A 129 -16.27 16.05 10.60
CA THR A 129 -16.65 17.40 10.17
C THR A 129 -16.38 17.54 8.67
N VAL A 130 -17.13 18.37 7.95
CA VAL A 130 -16.90 18.66 6.53
C VAL A 130 -15.45 19.09 6.26
N ASN A 131 -14.85 19.84 7.19
CA ASN A 131 -13.44 20.24 7.11
C ASN A 131 -12.47 19.05 7.18
N GLU A 132 -12.78 18.03 7.98
CA GLU A 132 -11.99 16.79 8.07
C GLU A 132 -12.17 15.95 6.80
N ALA A 133 -13.37 15.92 6.21
CA ALA A 133 -13.62 15.23 4.95
C ALA A 133 -12.85 15.87 3.78
N ILE A 134 -12.79 17.21 3.72
CA ILE A 134 -11.98 17.94 2.73
C ILE A 134 -10.49 17.67 2.95
N PHE A 135 -10.03 17.70 4.20
CA PHE A 135 -8.64 17.37 4.55
C PHE A 135 -8.30 15.91 4.17
N MET A 136 -9.21 14.98 4.40
CA MET A 136 -9.06 13.57 4.03
C MET A 136 -9.03 13.37 2.51
N SER A 137 -9.71 14.22 1.73
CA SER A 137 -9.59 14.23 0.26
C SER A 137 -8.18 14.59 -0.19
N TRP A 138 -7.54 15.53 0.49
CA TRP A 138 -6.15 15.92 0.21
C TRP A 138 -5.11 14.89 0.69
N GLY A 139 -5.36 14.18 1.79
CA GLY A 139 -4.43 13.21 2.37
C GLY A 139 -4.28 11.87 1.64
N GLY A 140 -4.69 11.75 0.38
CA GLY A 140 -4.62 10.49 -0.37
C GLY A 140 -3.20 9.94 -0.45
N LEU A 141 -3.02 8.68 -0.01
CA LEU A 141 -1.72 8.01 0.06
C LEU A 141 -1.16 7.72 -1.36
N ARG A 142 -0.46 8.68 -1.96
CA ARG A 142 0.30 8.50 -3.21
C ARG A 142 1.68 7.93 -2.91
N GLY A 143 1.69 6.73 -2.33
CA GLY A 143 2.92 6.06 -1.86
C GLY A 143 3.48 5.05 -2.85
N SER A 144 4.34 4.18 -2.32
CA SER A 144 4.99 3.08 -3.07
C SER A 144 4.01 2.08 -3.69
N LEU A 145 2.82 1.88 -3.10
CA LEU A 145 1.78 1.01 -3.65
C LEU A 145 1.27 1.49 -5.01
N ALA A 146 1.07 2.80 -5.19
CA ALA A 146 0.64 3.37 -6.46
C ALA A 146 1.72 3.17 -7.55
N MET A 147 2.99 3.34 -7.18
CA MET A 147 4.11 3.07 -8.09
C MET A 147 4.19 1.59 -8.46
N THR A 148 3.97 0.69 -7.50
CA THR A 148 3.99 -0.76 -7.74
C THR A 148 2.88 -1.17 -8.71
N LEU A 149 1.66 -0.69 -8.51
CA LEU A 149 0.54 -0.96 -9.42
C LEU A 149 0.83 -0.43 -10.83
N ALA A 150 1.40 0.77 -10.94
CA ALA A 150 1.80 1.32 -12.24
C ALA A 150 2.85 0.44 -12.93
N LEU A 151 3.84 -0.08 -12.19
CA LEU A 151 4.87 -0.98 -12.73
C LEU A 151 4.30 -2.35 -13.15
N ILE A 152 3.36 -2.91 -12.38
CA ILE A 152 2.69 -4.17 -12.74
C ILE A 152 1.89 -4.00 -14.03
N VAL A 153 1.08 -2.95 -14.12
CA VAL A 153 0.30 -2.66 -15.34
C VAL A 153 1.22 -2.39 -16.54
N TYR A 154 2.34 -1.70 -16.33
CA TYR A 154 3.35 -1.52 -17.37
C TYR A 154 3.95 -2.85 -17.85
N LYS A 155 4.22 -3.78 -16.93
CA LYS A 155 4.76 -5.11 -17.25
C LYS A 155 3.74 -6.00 -17.97
N ASP A 156 2.48 -5.97 -17.55
CA ASP A 156 1.41 -6.84 -18.06
C ASP A 156 0.67 -6.23 -19.28
N GLY A 157 0.91 -4.95 -19.57
CA GLY A 157 0.34 -4.27 -20.73
C GLY A 157 0.83 -4.87 -22.06
N PRO A 158 0.01 -4.79 -23.14
CA PRO A 158 0.37 -5.32 -24.44
C PRO A 158 1.68 -4.68 -24.94
N ALA A 159 2.58 -5.50 -25.48
CA ALA A 159 3.94 -5.16 -25.93
C ALA A 159 4.02 -4.03 -26.99
N ASP A 160 2.90 -3.50 -27.44
CA ASP A 160 2.79 -2.36 -28.36
C ASP A 160 2.97 -1.01 -27.65
N MET A 161 2.67 -0.92 -26.34
CA MET A 161 2.97 0.26 -25.51
C MET A 161 4.44 0.34 -25.07
N ALA A 162 5.22 -0.73 -25.32
CA ALA A 162 6.61 -0.86 -24.93
C ALA A 162 7.60 -0.48 -26.04
N LYS A 163 7.10 -0.10 -27.22
CA LYS A 163 7.90 0.51 -28.30
C LYS A 163 7.77 2.02 -28.21
#